data_AF-A0A933N6E6-F1
#
_entry.id   AF-A0A933N6E6-F1
#
_cell.length_a   1.000
_cell.length_b   1.000
_cell.length_c   1.000
_cell.angle_alpha   90.00
_cell.angle_beta   90.00
_cell.angle_gamma   90.00
#
_symmetry.space_group_name_H-M   'P 1'
#
loop_
_entity.id
_entity.type
_entity.pdbx_description
1 polymer ?
#
loop_
_entity_poly.entity_id
_entity_poly.type
_entity_poly.pdbx_seq_one_letter_code
_entity_poly.pdbx_strand_id
1 'polypeptide(L)'
;MPFASPHISVEDWNSGRYNDIDIFEDQMRTWLFEQARLLAPNQHSGPAILALVTPYFESIECYKSGKSSKGNETAFLRKGLAQVFPSLSSEVCEQYITEVRHGFAHEAIFRRVALHHSHPDFPTFGIHNGILFVDPWWVLACTEQHFDRYVLALRDGQYPELLQSFNSFMQIRKQR
;
A
#
# COMPACT_ATOMS: atom_id res chain seq x y z
N MET A 1 7.89 25.14 -11.61
CA MET A 1 7.15 25.18 -10.32
C MET A 1 7.32 23.83 -9.65
N PRO A 2 7.78 23.75 -8.39
CA PRO A 2 7.88 22.47 -7.68
C PRO A 2 6.49 21.98 -7.27
N PHE A 3 6.30 20.67 -7.36
CA PHE A 3 5.05 19.99 -7.03
C PHE A 3 5.21 19.20 -5.73
N ALA A 4 4.27 19.36 -4.81
CA ALA A 4 4.18 18.55 -3.59
C ALA A 4 3.52 17.19 -3.90
N SER A 5 2.62 17.16 -4.88
CA SER A 5 2.00 15.97 -5.46
C SER A 5 1.63 16.28 -6.92
N PRO A 6 1.24 15.30 -7.76
CA PRO A 6 1.02 15.51 -9.20
C PRO A 6 0.12 16.68 -9.57
N HIS A 7 -0.89 16.96 -8.75
CA HIS A 7 -1.86 18.03 -9.00
C HIS A 7 -1.76 19.19 -8.02
N ILE A 8 -0.85 19.14 -7.04
CA ILE A 8 -0.74 20.18 -5.99
C ILE A 8 0.67 20.75 -5.95
N SER A 9 0.77 22.06 -6.17
CA SER A 9 2.04 22.77 -6.07
C SER A 9 2.48 22.93 -4.61
N VAL A 10 3.79 23.10 -4.38
CA VAL A 10 4.32 23.40 -3.04
C VAL A 10 3.77 24.72 -2.50
N GLU A 11 3.51 25.70 -3.38
CA GLU A 11 2.92 26.99 -3.01
C GLU A 11 1.46 26.83 -2.53
N ASP A 12 0.66 26.04 -3.23
CA ASP A 12 -0.72 25.78 -2.83
C ASP A 12 -0.80 25.02 -1.50
N TRP A 13 0.13 24.09 -1.26
CA TRP A 13 0.21 23.39 0.02
C TRP A 13 0.63 24.34 1.15
N ASN A 14 1.68 25.14 0.96
CA ASN A 14 2.19 26.06 1.97
C ASN A 14 1.21 27.20 2.30
N SER A 15 0.40 27.62 1.33
CA SER A 15 -0.66 28.62 1.55
C SER A 15 -1.87 28.06 2.30
N GLY A 16 -1.92 26.75 2.55
CA GLY A 16 -3.05 26.08 3.21
C GLY A 16 -4.27 25.91 2.30
N ARG A 17 -4.14 26.13 0.98
CA ARG A 17 -5.21 25.85 0.01
C ARG A 17 -5.57 24.36 0.01
N TYR A 18 -4.57 23.52 0.18
CA TYR A 18 -4.70 22.08 0.38
C TYR A 18 -4.12 21.68 1.73
N ASN A 19 -4.77 20.75 2.41
CA ASN A 19 -4.29 20.22 3.67
C ASN A 19 -3.49 18.91 3.49
N ASP A 20 -2.99 18.36 4.59
CA ASP A 20 -2.18 17.14 4.58
C ASP A 20 -2.93 15.91 4.06
N ILE A 21 -4.26 15.82 4.24
CA ILE A 21 -5.09 14.74 3.70
C ILE A 21 -5.13 14.85 2.18
N ASP A 22 -5.28 16.06 1.63
CA ASP A 22 -5.34 16.27 0.18
C ASP A 22 -4.02 15.87 -0.51
N ILE A 23 -2.88 16.24 0.08
CA ILE A 23 -1.56 15.85 -0.43
C ILE A 23 -1.36 14.34 -0.34
N PHE A 24 -1.67 13.74 0.82
CA PHE A 24 -1.58 12.29 0.99
C PHE A 24 -2.45 11.56 -0.02
N GLU A 25 -3.68 12.04 -0.22
CA GLU A 25 -4.61 11.45 -1.17
C GLU A 25 -4.07 11.52 -2.59
N ASP A 26 -3.66 12.70 -3.05
CA ASP A 26 -3.20 12.91 -4.42
C ASP A 26 -1.91 12.13 -4.73
N GLN A 27 -0.97 12.06 -3.78
CA GLN A 27 0.24 11.26 -3.94
C GLN A 27 -0.07 9.77 -4.09
N MET A 28 -0.89 9.22 -3.18
CA MET A 28 -1.19 7.78 -3.20
C MET A 28 -2.03 7.41 -4.43
N ARG A 29 -3.03 8.23 -4.80
CA ARG A 29 -3.84 8.01 -6.01
C ARG A 29 -2.98 8.03 -7.26
N THR A 30 -2.14 9.04 -7.41
CA THR A 30 -1.51 9.32 -8.70
C THR A 30 -0.15 8.63 -8.84
N TRP A 31 0.71 8.67 -7.81
CA TRP A 31 2.04 8.04 -7.89
C TRP A 31 2.01 6.54 -7.69
N LEU A 32 1.04 6.00 -6.95
CA LEU A 32 0.96 4.57 -6.65
C LEU A 32 -0.15 3.89 -7.46
N PHE A 33 -1.41 4.22 -7.20
CA PHE A 33 -2.54 3.45 -7.76
C PHE A 33 -2.70 3.66 -9.27
N GLU A 34 -2.62 4.90 -9.74
CA GLU A 34 -2.75 5.20 -11.17
C GLU A 34 -1.61 4.60 -11.97
N GLN A 35 -0.37 4.68 -11.49
CA GLN A 35 0.77 4.04 -12.17
C GLN A 35 0.58 2.52 -12.25
N ALA A 36 0.12 1.88 -11.17
CA ALA A 36 -0.17 0.45 -11.17
C ALA A 36 -1.29 0.10 -12.15
N ARG A 37 -2.35 0.92 -12.25
CA ARG A 37 -3.44 0.75 -13.23
C ARG A 37 -2.97 0.93 -14.66
N LEU A 38 -2.10 1.89 -14.95
CA LEU A 38 -1.54 2.10 -16.29
C LEU A 38 -0.70 0.90 -16.75
N LEU A 39 -0.05 0.20 -15.82
CA LEU A 39 0.70 -1.02 -16.11
C LEU A 39 -0.20 -2.25 -16.29
N ALA A 40 -1.33 -2.31 -15.59
CA ALA A 40 -2.21 -3.48 -15.50
C ALA A 40 -2.63 -4.15 -16.83
N PRO A 41 -2.87 -3.42 -17.94
CA PRO A 41 -3.21 -4.05 -19.21
C PRO A 41 -2.08 -4.89 -19.84
N ASN A 42 -0.84 -4.73 -19.39
CA ASN A 42 0.32 -5.42 -19.98
C ASN A 42 0.47 -6.84 -19.41
N GLN A 43 0.72 -7.83 -20.28
CA GLN A 43 0.78 -9.28 -19.98
C GLN A 43 1.74 -9.66 -18.82
N HIS A 44 2.79 -8.87 -18.58
CA HIS A 44 3.81 -9.15 -17.56
C HIS A 44 3.95 -8.05 -16.52
N SER A 45 2.89 -7.26 -16.30
CA SER A 45 2.90 -6.16 -15.34
C SER A 45 2.83 -6.58 -13.88
N GLY A 46 2.46 -7.84 -13.60
CA GLY A 46 2.26 -8.36 -12.24
C GLY A 46 3.37 -8.01 -11.23
N PRO A 47 4.66 -8.27 -11.52
CA PRO A 47 5.75 -7.89 -10.63
C PRO A 47 5.82 -6.38 -10.38
N ALA A 48 5.62 -5.56 -11.42
CA ALA A 48 5.66 -4.10 -11.29
C ALA A 48 4.47 -3.56 -10.47
N ILE A 49 3.28 -4.16 -10.61
CA ILE A 49 2.12 -3.85 -9.77
C ILE A 49 2.44 -4.17 -8.30
N LEU A 50 3.00 -5.35 -8.00
CA LEU A 50 3.38 -5.70 -6.64
C LEU A 50 4.48 -4.79 -6.08
N ALA A 51 5.45 -4.36 -6.89
CA ALA A 51 6.47 -3.41 -6.46
C ALA A 51 5.87 -2.08 -6.01
N LEU A 52 4.88 -1.57 -6.76
CA LEU A 52 4.20 -0.31 -6.44
C LEU A 52 3.29 -0.44 -5.23
N VAL A 53 2.54 -1.54 -5.13
CA VAL A 53 1.51 -1.71 -4.09
C VAL A 53 2.10 -2.16 -2.75
N THR A 54 3.16 -2.96 -2.73
CA THR A 54 3.72 -3.51 -1.47
C THR A 54 4.06 -2.48 -0.39
N PRO A 55 4.68 -1.32 -0.71
CA PRO A 55 4.95 -0.28 0.28
C PRO A 55 3.71 0.28 0.98
N TYR A 56 2.52 0.16 0.38
CA TYR A 56 1.26 0.60 0.96
C TYR A 56 1.00 -0.02 2.33
N PHE A 57 1.19 -1.34 2.43
CA PHE A 57 0.80 -2.10 3.62
C PHE A 57 1.59 -1.66 4.86
N GLU A 58 2.89 -1.40 4.73
CA GLU A 58 3.67 -0.83 5.83
C GLU A 58 3.28 0.63 6.12
N SER A 59 3.12 1.42 5.05
CA SER A 59 2.86 2.85 5.15
C SER A 59 1.51 3.14 5.82
N ILE A 60 0.45 2.42 5.45
CA ILE A 60 -0.89 2.65 5.97
C ILE A 60 -0.98 2.38 7.48
N GLU A 61 -0.22 1.40 8.00
CA GLU A 61 -0.13 1.17 9.44
C GLU A 61 0.58 2.33 10.15
N CYS A 62 1.56 2.97 9.51
CA CYS A 62 2.17 4.18 10.07
C CYS A 62 1.14 5.31 10.22
N TYR A 63 0.35 5.57 9.16
CA TYR A 63 -0.70 6.58 9.17
C TYR A 63 -1.81 6.28 10.17
N LYS A 64 -2.21 5.01 10.30
CA LYS A 64 -3.26 4.59 11.23
C LYS A 64 -2.83 4.57 12.69
N SER A 65 -1.57 4.23 12.96
CA SER A 65 -1.04 4.17 14.33
C SER A 65 -0.43 5.48 14.81
N GLY A 66 -0.17 6.42 13.90
CA GLY A 66 0.53 7.66 14.18
C GLY A 66 2.02 7.49 14.48
N LYS A 67 2.59 6.32 14.14
CA LYS A 67 3.95 5.91 14.51
C LYS A 67 4.79 5.63 13.29
N SER A 68 6.10 5.80 13.43
CA SER A 68 7.07 5.35 12.43
C SER A 68 7.26 3.83 12.51
N SER A 69 7.31 3.18 11.35
CA SER A 69 7.70 1.77 11.22
C SER A 69 9.19 1.50 11.44
N LYS A 70 10.05 2.54 11.48
CA LYS A 70 11.52 2.40 11.63
C LYS A 70 11.90 1.41 12.75
N GLY A 71 12.63 0.35 12.40
CA GLY A 71 13.05 -0.74 13.28
C GLY A 71 11.97 -1.79 13.58
N ASN A 72 10.79 -1.67 12.99
CA ASN A 72 9.63 -2.56 13.15
C ASN A 72 8.90 -2.77 11.81
N GLU A 73 9.59 -2.62 10.68
CA GLU A 73 9.02 -2.57 9.33
C GLU A 73 8.16 -3.81 9.03
N THR A 74 8.69 -5.00 9.32
CA THR A 74 7.98 -6.29 9.18
C THR A 74 6.70 -6.35 10.02
N ALA A 75 6.72 -5.82 11.24
CA ALA A 75 5.54 -5.84 12.11
C ALA A 75 4.44 -4.89 11.59
N PHE A 76 4.84 -3.73 11.07
CA PHE A 76 3.92 -2.77 10.46
C PHE A 76 3.33 -3.33 9.16
N LEU A 77 4.17 -3.90 8.30
CA LEU A 77 3.77 -4.56 7.08
C LEU A 77 2.75 -5.68 7.35
N ARG A 78 3.00 -6.55 8.34
CA ARG A 78 2.07 -7.62 8.74
C ARG A 78 0.72 -7.06 9.16
N LYS A 79 0.71 -6.01 9.98
CA LYS A 79 -0.54 -5.37 10.43
C LYS A 79 -1.30 -4.74 9.26
N GLY A 80 -0.62 -4.09 8.33
CA GLY A 80 -1.25 -3.52 7.15
C GLY A 80 -1.84 -4.58 6.23
N LEU A 81 -1.12 -5.68 5.98
CA LEU A 81 -1.64 -6.83 5.23
C LEU A 81 -2.91 -7.39 5.90
N ALA A 82 -2.91 -7.59 7.22
CA ALA A 82 -4.07 -8.08 7.95
C ALA A 82 -5.28 -7.13 7.89
N GLN A 83 -5.07 -5.83 7.67
CA GLN A 83 -6.16 -4.86 7.53
C GLN A 83 -6.78 -4.86 6.14
N VAL A 84 -5.96 -4.99 5.10
CA VAL A 84 -6.44 -5.06 3.72
C VAL A 84 -7.05 -6.44 3.43
N PHE A 85 -6.45 -7.50 3.99
CA PHE A 85 -6.80 -8.89 3.74
C PHE A 85 -7.00 -9.68 5.05
N PRO A 86 -8.10 -9.44 5.78
CA PRO A 86 -8.34 -10.03 7.10
C PRO A 86 -8.50 -11.56 7.08
N SER A 87 -8.76 -12.16 5.92
CA SER A 87 -8.92 -13.60 5.75
C SER A 87 -7.61 -14.35 5.44
N LEU A 88 -6.49 -13.66 5.25
CA LEU A 88 -5.21 -14.33 5.00
C LEU A 88 -4.70 -14.99 6.29
N SER A 89 -4.21 -16.22 6.16
CA SER A 89 -3.51 -16.88 7.26
C SER A 89 -2.19 -16.16 7.56
N SER A 90 -1.70 -16.33 8.80
CA SER A 90 -0.38 -15.83 9.18
C SER A 90 0.72 -16.38 8.27
N GLU A 91 0.62 -17.65 7.87
CA GLU A 91 1.57 -18.31 6.96
C GLU A 91 1.64 -17.62 5.59
N VAL A 92 0.49 -17.29 4.99
CA VAL A 92 0.45 -16.56 3.70
C VAL A 92 1.07 -15.17 3.85
N CYS A 93 0.77 -14.47 4.95
CA CYS A 93 1.37 -13.17 5.25
C CYS A 93 2.91 -13.27 5.39
N GLU A 94 3.42 -14.24 6.15
CA GLU A 94 4.87 -14.42 6.31
C GLU A 94 5.56 -14.75 4.99
N GLN A 95 4.96 -15.61 4.16
CA GLN A 95 5.54 -15.95 2.87
C GLN A 95 5.52 -14.75 1.92
N TYR A 96 4.46 -13.93 1.91
CA TYR A 96 4.43 -12.69 1.15
C TYR A 96 5.52 -11.71 1.59
N ILE A 97 5.68 -11.50 2.89
CA ILE A 97 6.73 -10.64 3.45
C ILE A 97 8.12 -11.14 3.03
N THR A 98 8.35 -12.44 3.15
CA THR A 98 9.64 -13.06 2.84
C THR A 98 9.96 -13.02 1.35
N GLU A 99 9.00 -13.34 0.50
CA GLU A 99 9.23 -13.55 -0.93
C GLU A 99 9.01 -12.29 -1.77
N VAL A 100 8.07 -11.43 -1.39
CA VAL A 100 7.74 -10.22 -2.16
C VAL A 100 8.46 -8.99 -1.59
N ARG A 101 8.32 -8.72 -0.28
CA ARG A 101 8.97 -7.54 0.34
C ARG A 101 10.48 -7.71 0.48
N HIS A 102 10.93 -8.79 1.10
CA HIS A 102 12.37 -9.01 1.31
C HIS A 102 13.05 -9.66 0.11
N GLY A 103 12.33 -10.53 -0.61
CA GLY A 103 12.81 -11.15 -1.85
C GLY A 103 12.74 -10.16 -3.01
N PHE A 104 11.65 -10.19 -3.78
CA PHE A 104 11.54 -9.44 -5.04
C PHE A 104 11.86 -7.95 -4.92
N ALA A 105 11.41 -7.23 -3.89
CA ALA A 105 11.70 -5.80 -3.81
C ALA A 105 13.19 -5.47 -3.56
N HIS A 106 13.99 -6.39 -3.02
CA HIS A 106 15.42 -6.20 -2.78
C HIS A 106 16.31 -6.98 -3.76
N GLU A 107 15.83 -8.10 -4.30
CA GLU A 107 16.58 -9.04 -5.15
C GLU A 107 16.10 -9.04 -6.62
N ALA A 108 14.99 -8.34 -6.94
CA ALA A 108 14.33 -8.30 -8.25
C ALA A 108 13.86 -9.66 -8.82
N ILE A 109 13.90 -10.73 -8.02
CA ILE A 109 13.55 -12.10 -8.41
C ILE A 109 12.61 -12.73 -7.36
N PHE A 110 11.63 -13.52 -7.81
CA PHE A 110 10.82 -14.37 -6.95
C PHE A 110 11.45 -15.76 -6.82
N ARG A 111 11.45 -16.35 -5.62
CA ARG A 111 11.94 -17.74 -5.42
C ARG A 111 10.77 -18.73 -5.42
N ARG A 112 9.74 -18.46 -4.61
CA ARG A 112 8.57 -19.34 -4.44
C ARG A 112 7.26 -18.59 -4.55
N VAL A 113 7.13 -17.80 -5.62
CA VAL A 113 5.93 -17.04 -5.95
C VAL A 113 5.51 -17.31 -7.39
N ALA A 114 4.22 -17.57 -7.58
CA ALA A 114 3.58 -17.64 -8.88
C ALA A 114 2.57 -16.48 -8.98
N LEU A 115 2.67 -15.71 -10.06
CA LEU A 115 1.74 -14.63 -10.35
C LEU A 115 0.73 -15.08 -11.41
N HIS A 116 -0.53 -14.73 -11.22
CA HIS A 116 -1.58 -15.03 -12.19
C HIS A 116 -2.62 -13.91 -12.23
N HIS A 117 -3.56 -13.99 -13.19
CA HIS A 117 -4.69 -13.08 -13.31
C HIS A 117 -5.97 -13.92 -13.29
N SER A 118 -6.61 -14.01 -12.12
CA SER A 118 -7.90 -14.68 -11.90
C SER A 118 -7.97 -16.11 -12.46
N HIS A 119 -6.92 -16.90 -12.23
CA HIS A 119 -6.85 -18.27 -12.68
C HIS A 119 -7.71 -19.16 -11.76
N PRO A 120 -8.66 -19.96 -12.29
CA PRO A 120 -9.65 -20.66 -11.48
C PRO A 120 -9.07 -21.78 -10.60
N ASP A 121 -7.97 -22.40 -11.03
CA ASP A 121 -7.37 -23.54 -10.32
C ASP A 121 -6.44 -23.15 -9.15
N PHE A 122 -6.17 -21.85 -8.97
CA PHE A 122 -5.22 -21.36 -7.97
C PHE A 122 -5.87 -20.35 -7.03
N PRO A 123 -5.43 -20.27 -5.76
CA PRO A 123 -5.96 -19.28 -4.84
C PRO A 123 -5.55 -17.88 -5.31
N THR A 124 -6.51 -16.95 -5.33
CA THR A 124 -6.28 -15.53 -5.68
C THR A 124 -5.15 -14.90 -4.86
N PHE A 125 -5.07 -15.25 -3.58
CA PHE A 125 -3.94 -14.94 -2.72
C PHE A 125 -3.82 -16.03 -1.66
N GLY A 126 -2.85 -16.93 -1.80
CA GLY A 126 -2.69 -18.04 -0.90
C GLY A 126 -1.54 -18.98 -1.26
N ILE A 127 -1.35 -20.02 -0.47
CA ILE A 127 -0.30 -21.02 -0.70
C ILE A 127 -0.92 -22.27 -1.32
N HIS A 128 -0.29 -22.78 -2.37
CA HIS A 128 -0.64 -24.06 -2.99
C HIS A 128 0.63 -24.83 -3.30
N ASN A 129 0.76 -26.07 -2.81
CA ASN A 129 1.95 -26.91 -2.92
C ASN A 129 3.26 -26.19 -2.52
N GLY A 130 3.19 -25.35 -1.47
CA GLY A 130 4.33 -24.58 -0.96
C GLY A 130 4.78 -23.41 -1.84
N ILE A 131 4.03 -23.07 -2.90
CA ILE A 131 4.25 -21.87 -3.71
C ILE A 131 3.21 -20.83 -3.31
N LEU A 132 3.65 -19.59 -3.12
CA LEU A 132 2.74 -18.47 -2.90
C LEU A 132 2.14 -18.06 -4.24
N PHE A 133 0.84 -18.22 -4.40
CA PHE A 133 0.08 -17.69 -5.51
C PHE A 133 -0.48 -16.32 -5.15
N VAL A 134 -0.28 -15.36 -6.03
CA VAL A 134 -0.78 -14.00 -5.88
C VAL A 134 -1.38 -13.56 -7.21
N ASP A 135 -2.55 -12.97 -7.16
CA ASP A 135 -3.13 -12.17 -8.23
C ASP A 135 -2.83 -10.68 -7.97
N PRO A 136 -1.83 -10.09 -8.65
CA PRO A 136 -1.47 -8.69 -8.44
C PRO A 136 -2.60 -7.70 -8.76
N TRP A 137 -3.48 -8.03 -9.71
CA TRP A 137 -4.59 -7.17 -10.11
C TRP A 137 -5.67 -7.14 -9.04
N TRP A 138 -5.98 -8.30 -8.47
CA TRP A 138 -6.87 -8.39 -7.31
C TRP A 138 -6.27 -7.67 -6.08
N VAL A 139 -4.97 -7.86 -5.82
CA VAL A 139 -4.26 -7.15 -4.73
C VAL A 139 -4.34 -5.64 -4.92
N LEU A 140 -4.12 -5.14 -6.14
CA LEU A 140 -4.27 -3.72 -6.48
C LEU A 140 -5.68 -3.21 -6.17
N ALA A 141 -6.71 -3.89 -6.67
CA ALA A 141 -8.11 -3.49 -6.49
C ALA A 141 -8.51 -3.46 -5.01
N CYS A 142 -8.15 -4.48 -4.22
CA CYS A 142 -8.45 -4.51 -2.79
C CYS A 142 -7.70 -3.44 -2.00
N THR A 143 -6.45 -3.17 -2.37
CA THR A 143 -5.63 -2.14 -1.70
C THR A 143 -6.22 -0.75 -1.97
N GLU A 144 -6.61 -0.47 -3.21
CA GLU A 144 -7.26 0.79 -3.57
C GLU A 144 -8.60 0.96 -2.82
N GLN A 145 -9.43 -0.09 -2.78
CA GLN A 145 -10.68 -0.04 -2.02
C GLN A 145 -10.46 0.18 -0.52
N HIS A 146 -9.40 -0.38 0.07
CA HIS A 146 -9.04 -0.11 1.46
C HIS A 146 -8.59 1.36 1.64
N PHE A 147 -7.81 1.88 0.71
CA PHE A 147 -7.36 3.27 0.72
C PHE A 147 -8.51 4.27 0.60
N ASP A 148 -9.46 4.05 -0.31
CA ASP A 148 -10.64 4.91 -0.45
C ASP A 148 -11.44 4.98 0.85
N ARG A 149 -11.66 3.83 1.50
CA ARG A 149 -12.33 3.76 2.80
C ARG A 149 -11.56 4.50 3.89
N TYR A 150 -10.23 4.40 3.89
CA TYR A 150 -9.39 5.11 4.85
C TYR A 150 -9.47 6.63 4.67
N VAL A 151 -9.38 7.13 3.43
CA VAL A 151 -9.49 8.57 3.15
C VAL A 151 -10.88 9.09 3.49
N LEU A 152 -11.94 8.35 3.13
CA LEU A 152 -13.31 8.71 3.49
C LEU A 152 -13.47 8.83 5.02
N ALA A 153 -12.95 7.85 5.78
CA ALA A 153 -12.99 7.87 7.23
C ALA A 153 -12.22 9.06 7.85
N LEU A 154 -11.14 9.52 7.22
CA LEU A 154 -10.44 10.73 7.64
C LEU A 154 -11.28 12.00 7.41
N ARG A 155 -11.96 12.10 6.26
CA ARG A 155 -12.75 13.28 5.86
C ARG A 155 -14.09 13.38 6.59
N ASP A 156 -14.74 12.26 6.86
CA ASP A 156 -16.04 12.23 7.53
C ASP A 156 -15.96 12.67 9.01
N GLY A 157 -14.76 12.68 9.60
CA GLY A 157 -14.53 13.14 10.97
C GLY A 157 -15.13 12.24 12.06
N GLN A 158 -15.70 11.09 11.69
CA GLN A 158 -16.35 10.15 12.61
C GLN A 158 -15.37 9.48 13.59
N TYR A 159 -14.08 9.47 13.25
CA TYR A 159 -13.03 8.85 14.06
C TYR A 159 -11.91 9.87 14.40
N PRO A 160 -12.09 10.71 15.44
CA PRO A 160 -11.11 11.73 15.81
C PRO A 160 -9.71 11.15 16.09
N GLU A 161 -9.64 9.97 16.70
CA GLU A 161 -8.40 9.22 16.98
C GLU A 161 -7.63 8.87 15.69
N LEU A 162 -8.35 8.58 14.60
CA LEU A 162 -7.77 8.26 13.30
C LEU A 162 -7.10 9.49 12.69
N LEU A 163 -7.79 10.64 12.75
CA LEU A 163 -7.26 11.92 12.28
C LEU A 163 -6.06 12.37 13.12
N GLN A 164 -6.11 12.18 14.45
CA GLN A 164 -4.98 12.46 15.33
C GLN A 164 -3.76 11.60 14.99
N SER A 165 -3.97 10.31 14.73
CA SER A 165 -2.91 9.38 14.32
C SER A 165 -2.31 9.79 12.98
N PHE A 166 -3.16 10.09 11.98
CA PHE A 166 -2.73 10.59 10.68
C PHE A 166 -1.85 11.85 10.81
N ASN A 167 -2.34 12.85 11.55
CA ASN A 167 -1.63 14.10 11.78
C ASN A 167 -0.29 13.86 12.48
N SER A 168 -0.27 12.98 13.49
CA SER A 168 0.95 12.63 14.23
C SER A 168 2.02 12.03 13.32
N PHE A 169 1.64 11.10 12.43
CA PHE A 169 2.59 10.54 11.47
C PHE A 169 3.01 11.54 10.38
N MET A 170 2.11 12.43 9.95
CA MET A 170 2.46 13.51 9.02
C MET A 170 3.52 14.45 9.60
N GLN A 171 3.46 14.76 10.90
CA GLN A 171 4.53 15.53 11.56
C GLN A 171 5.87 14.78 11.55
N ILE A 172 5.87 13.46 11.80
CA ILE A 172 7.09 12.64 11.70
C ILE A 172 7.67 12.68 10.29
N ARG A 173 6.83 12.62 9.25
CA ARG A 173 7.27 12.67 7.85
C ARG A 173 7.93 14.00 7.49
N LYS A 174 7.43 15.12 8.03
CA LYS A 174 7.96 16.48 7.76
C LYS A 174 9.30 16.77 8.43
N GLN A 175 9.71 15.95 9.40
CA GLN A 175 10.98 16.11 10.15
C GLN A 175 12.15 15.28 9.59
N ARG A 176 11.89 14.43 8.59
CA ARG A 176 12.90 13.59 7.93
C ARG A 176 13.44 14.26 6.69
#